data_AF-A0A9P8XPS0-F1
#
_entry.id   AF-A0A9P8XPS0-F1
#
_cell.length_a   1.000
_cell.length_b   1.000
_cell.length_c   1.000
_cell.angle_alpha   90.00
_cell.angle_beta   90.00
_cell.angle_gamma   90.00
#
_symmetry.space_group_name_H-M   'P 1'
#
loop_
_entity.id
_entity.type
_entity.pdbx_description
1 polymer ?
#
loop_
_entity_poly.entity_id
_entity_poly.type
_entity_poly.pdbx_seq_one_letter_code
_entity_poly.pdbx_strand_id
1 'polypeptide(L)'
;MAVLSIVPLRKHLYEVADKTHKALAIIIAFSTWQHISTAAYVQQWLLFTLIGMIGLVHAVQFLLFLYRNTRWGKPFPKADIIIDGVIVRIVLQLPRPIKIDAGQYISLSIMSPALGYWSWAQSHPFTITSWSL
;
A
#
# COMPACT_ATOMS: atom_id res chain seq x y z
N MET A 1 -13.21 -3.62 -15.56
CA MET A 1 -13.05 -3.63 -14.08
C MET A 1 -13.98 -4.60 -13.39
N ALA A 2 -15.28 -4.63 -13.72
CA ALA A 2 -16.26 -5.52 -13.07
C ALA A 2 -15.94 -7.03 -13.14
N VAL A 3 -15.32 -7.49 -14.24
CA VAL A 3 -15.04 -8.94 -14.46
C VAL A 3 -13.90 -9.45 -13.56
N LEU A 4 -12.90 -8.62 -13.24
CA LEU A 4 -11.81 -8.98 -12.31
C LEU A 4 -12.22 -8.83 -10.83
N SER A 5 -13.36 -8.18 -10.55
CA SER A 5 -13.95 -8.04 -9.21
C SER A 5 -14.76 -9.27 -8.79
N ILE A 6 -14.92 -10.26 -9.66
CA ILE A 6 -15.63 -11.50 -9.37
C ILE A 6 -14.84 -12.30 -8.32
N VAL A 7 -15.48 -12.56 -7.17
CA VAL A 7 -14.90 -13.09 -5.93
C VAL A 7 -13.95 -14.31 -6.08
N PRO A 8 -14.27 -15.36 -6.87
CA PRO A 8 -13.35 -16.49 -7.04
C PRO A 8 -12.06 -16.12 -7.79
N LEU A 9 -12.15 -15.24 -8.80
CA LEU A 9 -11.00 -14.84 -9.61
C LEU A 9 -10.05 -13.92 -8.82
N ARG A 10 -10.62 -13.09 -7.94
CA ARG A 10 -9.86 -12.21 -7.03
C ARG A 10 -8.97 -12.98 -6.05
N LYS A 11 -9.32 -14.21 -5.63
CA LYS A 11 -8.48 -14.97 -4.67
C LYS A 11 -7.17 -15.45 -5.30
N HIS A 12 -7.17 -15.80 -6.58
CA HIS A 12 -6.00 -16.32 -7.29
C HIS A 12 -5.21 -15.24 -8.01
N LEU A 13 -5.88 -14.16 -8.45
CA LEU A 13 -5.27 -13.08 -9.23
C LEU A 13 -5.30 -11.74 -8.49
N TYR A 14 -5.41 -11.74 -7.15
CA TYR A 14 -5.52 -10.51 -6.36
C TYR A 14 -4.44 -9.49 -6.73
N GLU A 15 -3.21 -9.97 -6.80
CA GLU A 15 -2.04 -9.16 -7.08
C GLU A 15 -1.99 -8.66 -8.52
N VAL A 16 -2.39 -9.51 -9.47
CA VAL A 16 -2.43 -9.16 -10.90
C VAL A 16 -3.53 -8.13 -11.13
N ALA A 17 -4.72 -8.35 -10.56
CA ALA A 17 -5.85 -7.45 -10.66
C ALA A 17 -5.53 -6.05 -10.08
N ASP A 18 -4.87 -5.99 -8.92
CA ASP A 18 -4.48 -4.73 -8.30
C ASP A 18 -3.44 -3.96 -9.15
N LYS A 19 -2.41 -4.65 -9.66
CA LYS A 19 -1.40 -4.06 -10.55
C LYS A 19 -2.01 -3.56 -11.86
N THR A 20 -2.85 -4.38 -12.50
CA THR A 20 -3.54 -4.00 -13.74
C THR A 20 -4.50 -2.83 -13.49
N HIS A 21 -5.18 -2.80 -12.35
CA HIS A 21 -6.05 -1.68 -11.98
C HIS A 21 -5.27 -0.37 -11.87
N LYS A 22 -4.13 -0.38 -11.16
CA LYS A 22 -3.24 0.78 -11.03
C LYS A 22 -2.70 1.24 -12.38
N ALA A 23 -2.24 0.32 -13.22
CA ALA A 23 -1.76 0.64 -14.57
C ALA A 23 -2.86 1.29 -15.43
N LEU A 24 -4.08 0.72 -15.40
CA LEU A 24 -5.23 1.25 -16.13
C LEU A 24 -5.65 2.63 -15.59
N ALA A 25 -5.60 2.85 -14.27
CA ALA A 25 -5.89 4.16 -13.69
C ALA A 25 -4.93 5.24 -14.22
N ILE A 26 -3.64 4.93 -14.35
CA ILE A 26 -2.64 5.84 -14.95
C ILE A 26 -2.95 6.12 -16.42
N ILE A 27 -3.24 5.06 -17.19
CA ILE A 27 -3.59 5.19 -18.62
C ILE A 27 -4.84 6.06 -18.80
N ILE A 28 -5.87 5.84 -17.99
CA ILE A 28 -7.10 6.63 -18.02
C ILE A 28 -6.79 8.08 -17.65
N ALA A 29 -6.05 8.34 -16.57
CA ALA A 29 -5.69 9.70 -16.17
C ALA A 29 -4.93 10.45 -17.28
N PHE A 30 -3.97 9.79 -17.93
CA PHE A 30 -3.24 10.35 -19.05
C PHE A 30 -4.13 10.58 -20.29
N SER A 31 -4.98 9.60 -20.61
CA SER A 31 -5.90 9.71 -21.75
C SER A 31 -6.93 10.83 -21.55
N THR A 32 -7.44 10.98 -20.33
CA THR A 32 -8.34 12.07 -19.93
C THR A 32 -7.64 13.41 -19.99
N TRP A 33 -6.38 13.50 -19.54
CA TRP A 33 -5.56 14.71 -19.70
C TRP A 33 -5.42 15.11 -21.17
N GLN A 34 -5.03 14.16 -22.04
CA GLN A 34 -4.87 14.42 -23.47
C GLN A 34 -6.20 14.85 -24.11
N HIS A 35 -7.31 14.20 -23.75
CA HIS A 35 -8.64 14.52 -24.27
C HIS A 35 -9.16 15.90 -23.85
N ILE A 36 -8.91 16.32 -22.61
CA ILE A 36 -9.40 17.59 -22.05
C ILE A 36 -8.45 18.76 -22.34
N SER A 37 -7.27 18.50 -22.93
CA SER A 37 -6.28 19.53 -23.27
C SER A 37 -6.80 20.62 -24.22
N THR A 38 -7.82 20.33 -25.03
CA THR A 38 -8.50 21.27 -25.94
C THR A 38 -9.87 21.74 -25.43
N ALA A 39 -10.29 21.27 -24.25
CA ALA A 39 -11.61 21.52 -23.70
C ALA A 39 -11.66 22.79 -22.83
N ALA A 40 -12.83 23.11 -22.27
CA ALA A 40 -13.04 24.36 -21.54
C ALA A 40 -12.18 24.45 -20.28
N TYR A 41 -11.73 25.67 -19.95
CA TYR A 41 -10.87 25.96 -18.79
C TYR A 41 -11.37 25.34 -17.47
N VAL A 42 -12.70 25.28 -17.27
CA VAL A 42 -13.32 24.70 -16.07
C VAL A 42 -13.00 23.20 -15.91
N GLN A 43 -12.99 22.44 -17.01
CA GLN A 43 -12.72 20.99 -16.99
C GLN A 43 -11.25 20.70 -16.66
N GLN A 44 -10.34 21.56 -17.10
CA GLN A 44 -8.92 21.48 -16.75
C GLN A 44 -8.70 21.76 -15.26
N TRP A 45 -9.32 22.80 -14.70
CA TRP A 45 -9.24 23.10 -13.27
C TRP A 45 -9.77 21.96 -12.39
N LEU A 46 -10.89 21.34 -12.75
CA LEU A 46 -11.42 20.17 -12.03
C LEU A 46 -10.44 19.00 -12.05
N LEU A 47 -9.78 18.75 -13.19
CA LEU A 47 -8.78 17.69 -13.30
C LEU A 47 -7.55 17.99 -12.42
N PHE A 48 -7.05 19.22 -12.44
CA PHE A 48 -5.91 19.64 -11.61
C PHE A 48 -6.20 19.55 -10.11
N THR A 49 -7.37 19.98 -9.67
CA THR A 49 -7.76 19.88 -8.26
C THR A 49 -7.89 18.44 -7.80
N LEU A 50 -8.44 17.55 -8.63
CA LEU A 50 -8.51 16.11 -8.34
C LEU A 50 -7.11 15.47 -8.24
N ILE A 51 -6.23 15.72 -9.21
CA ILE A 51 -4.85 15.21 -9.20
C ILE A 51 -4.10 15.76 -7.98
N GLY A 52 -4.29 17.05 -7.67
CA GLY A 52 -3.68 17.70 -6.50
C GLY A 52 -4.10 17.07 -5.18
N MET A 53 -5.41 16.81 -4.99
CA MET A 53 -5.91 16.15 -3.79
C MET A 53 -5.38 14.73 -3.64
N ILE A 54 -5.43 13.93 -4.71
CA ILE A 54 -4.91 12.56 -4.70
C ILE A 54 -3.41 12.58 -4.40
N GLY A 55 -2.65 13.44 -5.07
CA GLY A 55 -1.21 13.59 -4.86
C GLY A 55 -0.87 14.00 -3.43
N LEU A 56 -1.60 14.95 -2.84
CA LEU A 56 -1.40 15.39 -1.47
C LEU A 56 -1.64 14.26 -0.46
N VAL A 57 -2.73 13.50 -0.61
CA VAL A 57 -3.03 12.35 0.27
C VAL A 57 -1.91 11.32 0.21
N HIS A 58 -1.45 10.96 -0.99
CA HIS A 58 -0.36 10.00 -1.17
C HIS A 58 0.96 10.54 -0.62
N ALA A 59 1.26 11.83 -0.81
CA ALA A 59 2.45 12.46 -0.27
C ALA A 59 2.46 12.43 1.27
N VAL A 60 1.34 12.78 1.91
CA VAL A 60 1.21 12.72 3.37
C VAL A 60 1.36 11.28 3.88
N GLN A 61 0.69 10.32 3.24
CA GLN A 61 0.81 8.89 3.60
C GLN A 61 2.25 8.39 3.45
N PHE A 62 2.93 8.77 2.37
CA PHE A 62 4.33 8.41 2.13
C PHE A 62 5.28 9.04 3.14
N LEU A 63 5.09 10.32 3.48
CA LEU A 63 5.88 10.99 4.52
C LEU A 63 5.66 10.35 5.89
N LEU A 64 4.42 9.99 6.24
CA LEU A 64 4.12 9.27 7.48
C LEU A 64 4.75 7.88 7.48
N PHE A 65 4.72 7.17 6.35
CA PHE A 65 5.39 5.88 6.18
C PHE A 65 6.90 6.02 6.39
N LEU A 66 7.56 6.96 5.72
CA LEU A 66 8.99 7.23 5.91
C LEU A 66 9.30 7.63 7.35
N TYR A 67 8.51 8.52 7.94
CA TYR A 67 8.72 8.97 9.31
C TYR A 67 8.64 7.81 10.31
N ARG A 68 7.68 6.90 10.14
CA ARG A 68 7.50 5.74 11.03
C ARG A 68 8.55 4.65 10.82
N ASN A 69 8.93 4.40 9.56
CA ASN A 69 9.85 3.32 9.20
C ASN A 69 11.32 3.75 9.18
N THR A 70 11.62 5.05 9.22
CA THR A 70 13.00 5.54 9.17
C THR A 70 13.31 6.40 10.40
N ARG A 71 14.44 6.07 11.04
CA ARG A 71 15.08 6.92 12.05
C ARG A 71 16.56 6.96 11.73
N TRP A 72 17.12 8.17 11.65
CA TRP A 72 18.55 8.34 11.38
C TRP A 72 19.39 7.53 12.37
N GLY A 73 20.32 6.73 11.86
CA GLY A 73 21.22 5.90 12.66
C GLY A 73 20.62 4.63 13.27
N LYS A 74 19.36 4.28 12.98
CA LYS A 74 18.78 2.97 13.34
C LYS A 74 18.62 2.08 12.11
N PRO A 75 18.70 0.74 12.28
CA PRO A 75 18.39 -0.19 11.20
C PRO A 75 16.94 -0.04 10.74
N PHE A 76 16.68 -0.39 9.48
CA PHE A 76 15.32 -0.49 8.95
C PHE A 76 14.47 -1.48 9.76
N PRO A 77 13.13 -1.35 9.73
CA PRO A 77 12.24 -2.28 10.39
C PRO A 77 12.53 -3.71 9.93
N LYS A 78 12.73 -4.61 10.88
CA LYS A 78 12.95 -6.04 10.59
C LYS A 78 11.71 -6.82 10.99
N ALA A 79 11.39 -7.84 10.21
CA ALA A 79 10.33 -8.79 10.50
C ALA A 79 10.96 -10.17 10.63
N ASP A 80 10.94 -10.73 11.84
CA ASP A 80 11.38 -12.10 12.09
C ASP A 80 10.16 -13.01 11.99
N ILE A 81 10.25 -14.01 11.10
CA ILE A 81 9.16 -14.97 10.85
C ILE A 81 9.49 -16.25 11.60
N ILE A 82 8.69 -16.56 12.61
CA ILE A 82 8.78 -17.78 13.42
C ILE A 82 7.63 -18.69 13.02
N ILE A 83 7.96 -19.91 12.59
CA ILE A 83 6.98 -20.91 12.15
C ILE A 83 6.86 -21.96 13.25
N ASP A 84 5.75 -21.92 13.99
CA ASP A 84 5.41 -22.88 15.04
C ASP A 84 4.31 -23.81 14.53
N GLY A 85 4.70 -24.84 13.77
CA GLY A 85 3.78 -25.80 13.16
C GLY A 85 2.89 -25.15 12.10
N VAL A 86 1.61 -24.95 12.42
CA VAL A 86 0.60 -24.34 11.52
C VAL A 86 0.49 -22.82 11.72
N ILE A 87 1.07 -22.28 12.79
CA ILE A 87 0.97 -20.86 13.14
C ILE A 87 2.23 -20.13 12.67
N VAL A 88 2.03 -19.06 11.90
CA VAL A 88 3.11 -18.15 11.51
C VAL A 88 3.06 -16.93 12.43
N ARG A 89 4.08 -16.77 13.26
CA ARG A 89 4.27 -15.61 14.13
C ARG A 89 5.26 -14.64 13.46
N ILE A 90 4.83 -13.41 13.25
CA ILE A 90 5.68 -12.34 12.69
C ILE A 90 6.03 -11.37 13.81
N VAL A 91 7.31 -11.30 14.18
CA VAL A 91 7.81 -10.38 15.20
C VAL A 91 8.41 -9.16 14.50
N LEU A 92 7.84 -7.98 14.75
CA LEU A 92 8.25 -6.74 14.12
C LEU A 92 9.16 -5.93 15.03
N GLN A 93 10.36 -5.63 14.56
CA GLN A 93 11.29 -4.71 15.21
C GLN A 93 11.16 -3.34 14.55
N LEU A 94 10.40 -2.44 15.18
CA LEU A 94 10.14 -1.10 14.67
C LEU A 94 11.16 -0.08 15.22
N PRO A 95 11.71 0.82 14.38
CA PRO A 95 12.69 1.81 14.83
C PRO A 95 12.08 2.89 15.75
N ARG A 96 10.77 3.12 15.62
CA ARG A 96 9.97 4.00 16.48
C ARG A 96 8.81 3.22 17.11
N PRO A 97 8.56 3.38 18.43
CA PRO A 97 7.42 2.75 19.07
C PRO A 97 6.12 3.33 18.51
N ILE A 98 5.16 2.46 18.23
CA ILE A 98 3.81 2.82 17.79
C ILE A 98 2.88 2.53 18.96
N LYS A 99 2.01 3.48 19.32
CA LYS A 99 0.92 3.24 20.27
C LYS A 99 -0.15 2.44 19.55
N ILE A 100 -0.51 1.29 20.11
CA ILE A 100 -1.43 0.33 19.50
C ILE A 100 -2.45 -0.05 20.57
N ASP A 101 -3.72 -0.02 20.20
CA ASP A 101 -4.84 -0.47 21.04
C ASP A 101 -5.28 -1.88 20.65
N ALA A 102 -5.89 -2.60 21.60
CA ALA A 102 -6.39 -3.95 21.37
C ALA A 102 -7.40 -3.99 20.20
N GLY A 103 -7.24 -4.97 19.31
CA GLY A 103 -8.11 -5.14 18.14
C GLY A 103 -7.71 -4.31 16.92
N GLN A 104 -6.65 -3.50 16.99
CA GLN A 104 -6.10 -2.81 15.82
C GLN A 104 -5.37 -3.79 14.89
N TYR A 105 -5.40 -3.46 13.59
CA TYR A 105 -4.69 -4.16 12.54
C TYR A 105 -3.59 -3.28 11.96
N ILE A 106 -2.54 -3.91 11.47
CA ILE A 106 -1.48 -3.25 10.70
C ILE A 106 -1.38 -3.87 9.33
N SER A 107 -1.22 -3.04 8.32
CA SER A 107 -0.93 -3.51 6.98
C SER A 107 0.58 -3.68 6.85
N LEU A 108 1.02 -4.90 6.54
CA LEU A 108 2.43 -5.22 6.40
C LEU A 108 2.77 -5.47 4.94
N SER A 109 3.86 -4.84 4.52
CA SER A 109 4.57 -5.13 3.28
C SER A 109 5.94 -5.65 3.63
N ILE A 110 6.17 -6.93 3.40
CA ILE A 110 7.43 -7.58 3.71
C ILE A 110 8.23 -7.67 2.41
N MET A 111 9.33 -6.93 2.35
CA MET A 111 10.29 -7.09 1.26
C MET A 111 11.19 -8.29 1.58
N SER A 112 10.84 -9.46 1.02
CA SER A 112 11.66 -10.67 1.13
C SER A 112 11.95 -11.23 -0.26
N PRO A 113 13.22 -11.52 -0.61
CA PRO A 113 13.55 -12.22 -1.85
C PRO A 113 12.84 -13.57 -1.97
N ALA A 114 12.52 -14.21 -0.85
CA ALA A 114 11.87 -15.53 -0.80
C ALA A 114 10.36 -15.49 -1.13
N LEU A 115 9.71 -14.34 -0.96
CA LEU A 115 8.27 -14.17 -1.21
C LEU A 115 7.98 -13.61 -2.62
N GLY A 116 9.03 -13.39 -3.42
CA GLY A 116 8.94 -12.89 -4.79
C GLY A 116 9.25 -11.40 -4.93
N TYR A 117 9.62 -11.00 -6.16
CA TYR A 117 10.09 -9.64 -6.51
C TYR A 117 9.10 -8.51 -6.23
N TRP A 118 7.81 -8.82 -6.11
CA TRP A 118 6.74 -7.84 -5.89
C TRP A 118 6.16 -7.86 -4.48
N SER A 119 6.74 -8.63 -3.57
CA SER A 119 6.29 -8.75 -2.17
C SER A 119 6.26 -7.40 -1.43
N TRP A 120 7.16 -6.48 -1.79
CA TRP A 120 7.20 -5.12 -1.25
C TRP A 120 5.99 -4.26 -1.65
N ALA A 121 5.34 -4.56 -2.79
CA ALA A 121 4.19 -3.82 -3.29
C ALA A 121 2.85 -4.40 -2.81
N GLN A 122 2.90 -5.45 -1.99
CA GLN A 122 1.74 -6.12 -1.42
C GLN A 122 1.59 -5.71 0.04
N SER A 123 0.40 -5.29 0.44
CA SER A 123 0.11 -4.86 1.80
C SER A 123 -1.01 -5.71 2.36
N HIS A 124 -0.70 -6.55 3.34
CA HIS A 124 -1.65 -7.49 3.92
C HIS A 124 -2.00 -7.07 5.36
N PRO A 125 -3.29 -6.99 5.71
CA PRO A 125 -3.71 -6.66 7.07
C PRO A 125 -3.48 -7.88 7.97
N PHE A 126 -2.69 -7.68 9.03
CA PHE A 126 -2.52 -8.65 10.11
C PHE A 126 -3.05 -8.04 11.41
N THR A 127 -3.74 -8.87 12.20
CA THR A 127 -4.20 -8.48 13.53
C THR A 127 -3.04 -8.58 14.50
N ILE A 128 -2.89 -7.58 15.36
CA ILE A 128 -1.82 -7.57 16.36
C ILE A 128 -2.25 -8.45 17.53
N THR A 129 -1.43 -9.44 17.86
CA THR A 129 -1.71 -10.41 18.93
C THR A 129 -0.92 -10.13 20.20
N SER A 130 0.20 -9.42 20.11
CA SER A 130 1.04 -9.05 21.26
C SER A 130 1.86 -7.79 20.97
N TRP A 131 2.05 -6.93 21.96
CA TRP A 131 2.98 -5.80 21.91
C TRP A 131 3.78 -5.74 23.22
N SER A 132 5.08 -5.48 23.11
CA SER A 132 5.92 -5.10 24.24
C SER A 132 6.01 -3.57 24.27
N LEU A 133 5.79 -2.98 25.45
CA LEU A 133 6.00 -1.55 25.70
C LEU A 133 7.47 -1.15 25.60
#